data_AF-A0A2M8HSP4-F1
#
_entry.id   AF-A0A2M8HSP4-F1
#
_cell.length_a   1.000
_cell.length_b   1.000
_cell.length_c   1.000
_cell.angle_alpha   90.00
_cell.angle_beta   90.00
_cell.angle_gamma   90.00
#
_symmetry.space_group_name_H-M   'P 1'
#
loop_
_entity.id
_entity.type
_entity.pdbx_description
1 polymer ?
#
loop_
_entity_poly.entity_id
_entity_poly.type
_entity_poly.pdbx_seq_one_letter_code
_entity_poly.pdbx_strand_id
1 'polypeptide(L)'
;MNPTKDNNSDLLNRLNRIQGQIEALKKTVQSDELDCLKSMQLLKAATNALKKFGEAYVSKHLAECVKKRGNIHEMEKDLRDVISSSFFL
;
A
#
# COMPACT_ATOMS: atom_id res chain seq x y z
N MET A 1 -10.31 19.97 25.11
CA MET A 1 -9.49 19.69 23.91
C MET A 1 -9.75 18.25 23.49
N ASN A 2 -10.25 18.02 22.26
CA ASN A 2 -10.54 16.69 21.71
C ASN A 2 -9.40 16.28 20.76
N PRO A 3 -8.59 15.26 21.05
CA PRO A 3 -7.47 14.87 20.20
C PRO A 3 -7.83 13.64 19.36
N THR A 4 -8.74 13.76 18.39
CA THR A 4 -9.04 12.66 17.44
C THR A 4 -9.46 13.17 16.07
N LYS A 5 -8.77 14.19 15.57
CA LYS A 5 -8.81 14.54 14.14
C LYS A 5 -7.40 14.52 13.60
N ASP A 6 -7.22 13.72 12.57
CA ASP A 6 -6.11 13.71 11.63
C ASP A 6 -4.93 12.74 11.88
N ASN A 7 -5.22 11.46 12.16
CA ASN A 7 -4.15 10.45 12.25
C ASN A 7 -3.78 9.85 10.87
N ASN A 8 -4.61 9.94 9.83
CA ASN A 8 -4.36 9.20 8.57
C ASN A 8 -3.80 10.04 7.41
N SER A 9 -3.51 11.32 7.62
CA SER A 9 -3.03 12.23 6.58
C SER A 9 -1.75 11.75 5.87
N ASP A 10 -0.77 11.17 6.59
CA ASP A 10 0.43 10.59 5.97
C ASP A 10 0.10 9.39 5.06
N LEU A 11 -0.80 8.49 5.51
CA LEU A 11 -1.21 7.33 4.72
C LEU A 11 -1.94 7.77 3.44
N LEU A 12 -2.82 8.78 3.54
CA LEU A 12 -3.48 9.37 2.38
C LEU A 12 -2.48 10.01 1.41
N ASN A 13 -1.49 10.75 1.93
CA ASN A 13 -0.43 11.33 1.11
C ASN A 13 0.42 10.26 0.40
N ARG A 14 0.63 9.09 1.00
CA ARG A 14 1.28 7.94 0.35
C ARG A 14 0.42 7.40 -0.78
N LEU A 15 -0.88 7.20 -0.56
CA LEU A 15 -1.81 6.73 -1.58
C LEU A 15 -1.92 7.69 -2.78
N ASN A 16 -1.99 9.01 -2.52
CA ASN A 16 -2.02 10.02 -3.58
C ASN A 16 -0.76 9.95 -4.47
N ARG A 17 0.41 9.71 -3.88
CA ARG A 17 1.66 9.51 -4.62
C ARG A 17 1.63 8.23 -5.46
N ILE A 18 1.12 7.14 -4.91
CA ILE A 18 0.95 5.87 -5.63
C ILE A 18 -0.01 6.05 -6.82
N GLN A 19 -1.13 6.76 -6.64
CA GLN A 19 -2.05 7.09 -7.73
C GLN A 19 -1.34 7.84 -8.86
N GLY A 20 -0.52 8.84 -8.54
CA GLY A 20 0.27 9.55 -9.56
C GLY A 20 1.23 8.62 -10.34
N GLN A 21 1.82 7.64 -9.67
CA GLN A 21 2.68 6.64 -10.33
C GLN A 21 1.89 5.68 -11.23
N ILE A 22 0.71 5.22 -10.79
CA ILE A 22 -0.18 4.38 -11.60
C ILE A 22 -0.68 5.15 -12.83
N GLU A 23 -1.04 6.42 -12.66
CA GLU A 23 -1.49 7.27 -13.76
C GLU A 23 -0.37 7.53 -14.78
N ALA A 24 0.87 7.72 -14.31
CA ALA A 24 2.03 7.83 -15.19
C ALA A 24 2.25 6.54 -15.99
N LEU A 25 2.17 5.37 -15.35
CA LEU A 25 2.30 4.07 -16.02
C LEU A 25 1.21 3.88 -17.09
N LYS A 26 -0.04 4.22 -16.76
CA LYS A 26 -1.17 4.16 -17.69
C LYS A 26 -0.90 4.99 -18.94
N LYS A 27 -0.43 6.24 -18.78
CA LYS A 27 -0.09 7.12 -19.91
C LYS A 27 1.03 6.54 -20.77
N THR A 28 2.05 5.94 -20.16
CA THR A 28 3.14 5.30 -20.92
C THR A 28 2.65 4.09 -21.73
N VAL A 29 1.73 3.29 -21.19
CA VAL A 29 1.17 2.14 -21.91
C VAL A 29 0.21 2.56 -23.04
N GLN A 30 -0.46 3.71 -22.90
CA GLN A 30 -1.38 4.25 -23.91
C GLN A 30 -0.67 5.06 -25.02
N SER A 31 0.64 5.29 -24.89
CA SER A 31 1.47 5.98 -25.88
C SER A 31 1.54 5.19 -27.19
N ASP A 32 1.55 5.90 -28.33
CA ASP A 32 1.74 5.29 -29.66
C ASP A 32 3.12 4.63 -29.81
N GLU A 33 4.12 5.11 -29.06
CA GLU A 33 5.45 4.50 -28.95
C GLU A 33 5.64 3.91 -27.54
N LEU A 34 5.75 2.59 -27.47
CA LEU A 34 5.92 1.87 -26.21
C LEU A 34 7.38 1.92 -25.73
N ASP A 35 7.63 2.69 -24.66
CA ASP A 35 8.91 2.64 -23.94
C ASP A 35 8.87 1.56 -22.85
N CYS A 36 9.36 0.37 -23.20
CA CYS A 36 9.44 -0.78 -22.31
C CYS A 36 10.28 -0.50 -21.05
N LEU A 37 11.43 0.17 -21.20
CA LEU A 37 12.31 0.44 -20.07
C LEU A 37 11.64 1.40 -19.09
N LYS A 38 11.02 2.47 -19.58
CA LYS A 38 10.27 3.42 -18.77
C LYS A 38 9.09 2.77 -18.06
N SER A 39 8.34 1.95 -18.77
CA SER A 39 7.20 1.21 -18.21
C SER A 39 7.63 0.31 -17.05
N MET A 40 8.73 -0.45 -17.23
CA MET A 40 9.28 -1.32 -16.18
C MET A 40 9.80 -0.53 -14.97
N GLN A 41 10.42 0.64 -15.19
CA GLN A 41 10.85 1.52 -14.10
C GLN A 41 9.66 2.08 -13.31
N LEU A 42 8.61 2.53 -13.98
CA LEU A 42 7.40 3.05 -13.35
C LEU A 42 6.66 1.95 -12.58
N LEU A 43 6.54 0.76 -13.16
CA LEU A 43 5.97 -0.41 -12.50
C LEU A 43 6.72 -0.73 -11.21
N LYS A 44 8.06 -0.85 -11.27
CA LYS A 44 8.90 -1.09 -10.09
C LYS A 44 8.71 -0.02 -9.02
N ALA A 45 8.62 1.25 -9.41
CA ALA A 45 8.41 2.36 -8.48
C ALA A 45 7.04 2.27 -7.77
N ALA A 46 5.97 2.02 -8.53
CA ALA A 46 4.62 1.85 -8.00
C ALA A 46 4.52 0.66 -7.04
N THR A 47 5.09 -0.49 -7.42
CA THR A 47 5.12 -1.69 -6.56
C THR A 47 5.85 -1.42 -5.26
N ASN A 48 7.03 -0.80 -5.31
CA ASN A 48 7.81 -0.48 -4.10
C ASN A 48 7.09 0.53 -3.20
N ALA A 49 6.42 1.53 -3.77
CA ALA A 49 5.63 2.49 -3.02
C ALA A 49 4.44 1.81 -2.32
N LEU A 50 3.77 0.88 -3.00
CA LEU A 50 2.67 0.11 -2.44
C LEU A 50 3.11 -0.81 -1.29
N LYS A 51 4.27 -1.49 -1.44
CA LYS A 51 4.86 -2.31 -0.36
C LYS A 51 5.13 -1.46 0.90
N LYS A 52 5.78 -0.31 0.74
CA LYS A 52 6.06 0.64 1.84
C LYS A 52 4.79 1.21 2.47
N PHE A 53 3.73 1.41 1.67
CA PHE A 53 2.43 1.80 2.21
C PHE A 53 1.84 0.68 3.08
N GLY A 54 1.88 -0.57 2.62
CA GLY A 54 1.40 -1.73 3.38
C GLY A 54 2.09 -1.86 4.73
N GLU A 55 3.42 -1.76 4.76
CA GLU A 55 4.21 -1.75 6.01
C GLU A 55 3.76 -0.64 6.97
N ALA A 56 3.61 0.59 6.48
CA ALA A 56 3.18 1.72 7.28
C ALA A 56 1.73 1.57 7.80
N TYR A 57 0.83 1.04 6.97
CA TYR A 57 -0.56 0.79 7.34
C TYR A 57 -0.68 -0.26 8.45
N VAL A 58 0.02 -1.39 8.29
CA VAL A 58 0.05 -2.46 9.30
C VAL A 58 0.64 -1.93 10.60
N SER A 59 1.79 -1.25 10.55
CA SER A 59 2.41 -0.67 11.76
C SER A 59 1.48 0.28 12.51
N LYS A 60 0.67 1.06 11.78
CA LYS A 60 -0.26 2.03 12.38
C LYS A 60 -1.53 1.40 12.93
N HIS A 61 -2.15 0.46 12.22
CA HIS A 61 -3.50 -0.02 12.53
C HIS A 61 -3.57 -1.43 13.10
N LEU A 62 -2.47 -2.20 13.13
CA LEU A 62 -2.48 -3.57 13.62
C LEU A 62 -3.03 -3.68 15.06
N ALA A 63 -2.59 -2.80 15.96
CA ALA A 63 -3.06 -2.81 17.35
C ALA A 63 -4.58 -2.55 17.48
N GLU A 64 -5.12 -1.64 16.66
CA GLU A 64 -6.57 -1.36 16.63
C GLU A 64 -7.35 -2.52 16.02
N CYS A 65 -6.82 -3.16 14.98
CA CYS A 65 -7.38 -4.36 14.37
C CYS A 65 -7.44 -5.52 15.38
N VAL A 66 -6.34 -5.77 16.12
CA VAL A 66 -6.26 -6.77 17.19
C VAL A 66 -7.29 -6.50 18.28
N LYS A 67 -7.37 -5.25 18.75
CA LYS A 67 -8.25 -4.88 19.86
C LYS A 67 -9.73 -4.99 19.52
N LYS A 68 -10.12 -4.79 18.25
CA LYS A 68 -11.52 -4.85 17.80
C LYS A 68 -12.06 -6.26 17.56
N ARG A 69 -11.23 -7.24 17.15
CA ARG A 69 -11.71 -8.57 16.75
C ARG A 69 -11.76 -9.61 17.87
N GLY A 70 -11.22 -9.34 19.06
CA GLY A 70 -11.44 -10.16 20.27
C GLY A 70 -10.87 -11.59 20.26
N ASN A 71 -10.43 -12.13 19.12
CA ASN A 71 -9.81 -13.44 19.01
C ASN A 71 -8.49 -13.37 18.22
N ILE A 72 -7.38 -13.37 18.96
CA ILE A 72 -6.00 -13.26 18.44
C ILE A 72 -5.66 -14.41 17.48
N HIS A 73 -6.29 -15.58 17.62
CA HIS A 73 -5.92 -16.79 16.91
C HIS A 73 -6.39 -16.83 15.43
N GLU A 74 -7.57 -16.29 15.13
CA GLU A 74 -8.03 -16.09 13.74
C GLU A 74 -7.24 -14.98 13.07
N MET A 75 -6.87 -13.94 13.82
CA MET A 75 -6.10 -12.82 13.28
C MET A 75 -4.67 -13.20 12.89
N GLU A 76 -4.00 -14.09 13.62
CA GLU A 76 -2.67 -14.56 13.22
C GLU A 76 -2.71 -15.22 11.85
N LYS A 77 -3.74 -16.04 11.59
CA LYS A 77 -3.95 -16.70 10.30
C LYS A 77 -4.20 -15.68 9.19
N ASP A 78 -5.17 -14.78 9.39
CA ASP A 78 -5.49 -13.73 8.40
C ASP A 78 -4.28 -12.84 8.09
N LEU A 79 -3.48 -12.49 9.11
CA LEU A 79 -2.30 -11.66 8.94
C LEU A 79 -1.16 -12.40 8.21
N ARG A 80 -0.95 -13.69 8.51
CA ARG A 80 0.02 -14.54 7.78
C ARG A 80 -0.36 -14.70 6.31
N ASP A 81 -1.64 -14.85 6.01
CA ASP A 81 -2.14 -14.98 4.64
C ASP A 81 -1.92 -13.69 3.83
N VAL A 82 -2.14 -12.52 4.44
CA VAL A 82 -1.86 -11.22 3.80
C VAL A 82 -0.36 -10.99 3.61
N ILE A 83 0.48 -11.33 4.60
CA ILE A 83 1.93 -11.16 4.51
C ILE A 83 2.52 -12.08 3.43
N SER A 84 2.11 -13.36 3.40
CA SER A 84 2.61 -14.33 2.42
C SER A 84 2.26 -13.91 0.98
N SER A 85 1.03 -13.48 0.74
CA SER A 85 0.56 -13.07 -0.59
C SER A 85 1.09 -11.72 -1.07
N SER A 86 1.44 -10.81 -0.17
CA SER A 86 1.85 -9.43 -0.52
C SER A 86 3.37 -9.25 -0.66
N PHE A 87 4.18 -10.09 0.00
CA PHE A 87 5.63 -9.88 0.12
C PHE A 87 6.50 -11.02 -0.45
N PHE A 88 5.97 -12.22 -0.70
CA PHE A 88 6.77 -13.40 -1.13
C PHE A 88 6.57 -13.83 -2.60
N LEU A 89 6.22 -12.89 -3.49
CA LEU A 89 6.39 -13.08 -4.94
C LEU A 89 7.82 -12.77 -5.38
#